data_AF-A0A7J3XCJ0-F1
#
_entry.id   AF-A0A7J3XCJ0-F1
#
_cell.length_a   1.000
_cell.length_b   1.000
_cell.length_c   1.000
_cell.angle_alpha   90.00
_cell.angle_beta   90.00
_cell.angle_gamma   90.00
#
_symmetry.space_group_name_H-M   'P 1'
#
loop_
_entity.id
_entity.type
_entity.pdbx_description
1 polymer ?
#
loop_
_entity_poly.entity_id
_entity_poly.type
_entity_poly.pdbx_seq_one_letter_code
_entity_poly.pdbx_strand_id
1 'polypeptide(L)'
;MSVELRFGDWVTHLKESSHPAELMVEISTACNFSCLHCFRFSSERFSEQLMDTEVFRAVLSRAEEAGVTKLMISGWGEPTIHPYFVELLEEAKSRGFHVA
;
A
#
# COMPACT_ATOMS: atom_id res chain seq x y z
N MET A 1 1.95 6.05 -26.69
CA MET A 1 0.61 6.65 -26.95
C MET A 1 0.02 7.13 -25.63
N SER A 2 -0.46 8.37 -25.53
CA SER A 2 -1.06 8.89 -24.29
C SER A 2 -2.37 8.18 -23.97
N VAL A 3 -2.50 7.65 -22.75
CA VAL A 3 -3.75 7.02 -22.29
C VAL A 3 -4.76 8.11 -21.97
N GLU A 4 -5.92 8.07 -22.62
CA GLU A 4 -7.04 8.96 -22.33
C GLU A 4 -7.95 8.31 -21.28
N LEU A 5 -8.17 8.99 -20.16
CA LEU A 5 -9.09 8.59 -19.12
C LEU A 5 -10.22 9.62 -19.01
N ARG A 6 -11.47 9.14 -19.01
CA ARG A 6 -12.66 9.97 -18.86
C ARG A 6 -13.28 9.81 -17.48
N PHE A 7 -13.45 10.92 -16.78
CA PHE A 7 -14.05 10.99 -15.45
C PHE A 7 -15.22 11.97 -15.49
N GLY A 8 -16.42 11.47 -15.80
CA GLY A 8 -17.56 12.35 -16.10
C GLY A 8 -17.27 13.24 -17.30
N ASP A 9 -17.35 14.56 -17.09
CA ASP A 9 -17.07 15.57 -18.14
C ASP A 9 -15.57 15.86 -18.33
N TRP A 10 -14.70 15.26 -17.51
CA TRP A 10 -13.25 15.47 -17.58
C TRP A 10 -12.58 14.46 -18.50
N VAL A 11 -11.74 14.95 -19.41
CA VAL A 11 -10.82 14.14 -20.22
C VAL A 11 -9.40 14.41 -19.72
N THR A 12 -8.75 13.37 -19.22
CA THR A 12 -7.37 13.44 -18.72
C THR A 12 -6.46 12.61 -19.62
N HIS A 13 -5.32 13.18 -19.99
CA HIS A 13 -4.32 12.51 -20.81
C HIS A 13 -3.11 12.19 -19.93
N LEU A 14 -2.87 10.92 -19.68
CA LEU A 14 -1.66 10.47 -18.99
C LEU A 14 -0.48 10.50 -19.96
N LYS A 15 0.66 10.97 -19.46
CA LYS A 15 1.92 10.81 -20.18
C LYS A 15 2.26 9.33 -20.19
N GLU A 16 2.96 8.88 -21.23
CA GLU A 16 3.40 7.49 -21.32
C GLU A 16 4.39 7.11 -20.20
N SER A 17 5.12 8.09 -19.67
CA SER A 17 5.99 7.95 -18.51
C SER A 17 5.27 8.14 -17.17
N SER A 18 3.95 8.25 -17.13
CA SER A 18 3.21 8.41 -15.89
C SER A 18 3.18 7.10 -15.11
N HIS A 19 3.62 7.14 -13.86
CA HIS A 19 3.55 6.04 -12.91
C HIS A 19 3.20 6.55 -11.50
N PRO A 20 2.75 5.70 -10.57
CA PRO A 20 2.57 6.10 -9.18
C PRO A 20 3.90 6.54 -8.58
N ALA A 21 3.91 7.66 -7.86
CA ALA A 21 5.09 8.12 -7.13
C ALA A 21 5.27 7.34 -5.81
N GLU A 22 4.18 6.85 -5.23
CA GLU A 22 4.10 6.19 -3.93
C GLU A 22 3.04 5.09 -3.97
N LEU A 23 3.25 4.03 -3.19
CA LEU A 23 2.23 3.03 -2.86
C LEU A 23 1.98 3.01 -1.36
N MET A 24 0.70 3.02 -0.98
CA MET A 24 0.27 2.70 0.37
C MET A 24 0.02 1.19 0.45
N VAL A 25 0.69 0.52 1.39
CA VAL A 25 0.62 -0.94 1.56
C VAL A 25 0.19 -1.27 2.99
N GLU A 26 -1.01 -1.82 3.12
CA GLU A 26 -1.56 -2.26 4.39
C GLU A 26 -1.18 -3.72 4.66
N ILE A 27 -0.12 -3.93 5.44
CA ILE A 27 0.36 -5.28 5.80
C ILE A 27 -0.45 -5.94 6.93
N SER A 28 -1.29 -5.17 7.62
CA SER A 28 -2.15 -5.62 8.72
C SER A 28 -3.42 -4.79 8.77
N THR A 29 -4.58 -5.44 8.77
CA THR A 29 -5.85 -4.81 9.15
C THR A 29 -6.14 -5.00 10.65
N ALA A 30 -5.37 -5.82 11.36
CA ALA A 30 -5.46 -5.97 12.81
C ALA A 30 -4.92 -4.73 13.54
N CYS A 31 -5.54 -4.34 14.66
CA CYS A 31 -5.10 -3.18 15.45
C CYS A 31 -5.31 -3.42 16.95
N ASN A 32 -4.31 -3.05 17.76
CA ASN A 32 -4.32 -3.15 19.23
C ASN A 32 -5.07 -1.98 19.91
N PHE A 33 -5.63 -1.05 19.14
CA PHE A 33 -6.44 0.06 19.63
C PHE A 33 -7.85 0.04 19.05
N SER A 34 -8.80 0.62 19.78
CA SER A 34 -10.21 0.76 19.38
C SER A 34 -10.66 2.21 19.45
N CYS A 35 -10.04 3.06 18.63
CA CYS A 35 -10.29 4.49 18.61
C CYS A 35 -11.75 4.81 18.24
N LEU A 36 -12.39 5.74 18.96
CA LEU A 36 -13.80 6.12 18.76
C LEU A 36 -14.12 6.56 17.32
N HIS A 37 -13.15 7.15 16.63
CA HIS A 37 -13.27 7.68 15.27
C HIS A 37 -12.69 6.74 14.20
N CYS A 38 -12.40 5.47 14.53
CA CYS A 38 -11.78 4.56 13.57
C CYS A 38 -12.76 4.10 12.48
N PHE A 39 -12.38 4.29 11.22
CA PHE A 39 -13.17 3.87 10.06
C PHE A 39 -13.43 2.35 10.00
N ARG A 40 -12.61 1.51 10.66
CA ARG A 40 -12.84 0.06 10.67
C ARG A 40 -14.19 -0.34 11.24
N PHE A 41 -14.76 0.47 12.13
CA PHE A 41 -16.07 0.24 12.73
C PHE A 41 -17.25 0.67 11.85
N SER A 42 -17.02 1.38 10.73
CA SER A 42 -18.09 1.70 9.78
C SER A 42 -18.38 0.58 8.78
N SER A 43 -17.58 -0.49 8.79
CA SER A 43 -17.76 -1.64 7.89
C SER A 43 -18.31 -2.85 8.66
N GLU A 44 -19.48 -3.34 8.24
CA GLU A 44 -20.08 -4.56 8.83
C GLU A 44 -19.29 -5.84 8.52
N ARG A 45 -18.38 -5.79 7.54
CA ARG A 45 -17.60 -6.95 7.07
C ARG A 45 -16.11 -6.83 7.37
N PHE A 46 -15.74 -5.96 8.31
CA PHE A 46 -14.34 -5.81 8.68
C PHE A 46 -13.79 -7.11 9.30
N SER A 47 -12.63 -7.55 8.82
CA SER A 47 -11.92 -8.71 9.36
C SER A 47 -10.46 -8.36 9.55
N GLU A 48 -9.92 -8.77 10.69
CA GLU A 48 -8.50 -8.62 11.00
C GLU A 48 -7.70 -9.70 10.28
N GLN A 49 -6.72 -9.27 9.48
CA GLN A 49 -5.91 -10.10 8.62
C GLN A 49 -4.48 -9.55 8.59
N LEU A 50 -3.55 -10.43 8.27
CA LEU A 50 -2.14 -10.14 8.08
C LEU A 50 -1.77 -10.52 6.65
N MET A 51 -1.04 -9.64 5.96
CA MET A 51 -0.59 -9.91 4.60
C MET A 51 0.44 -11.05 4.60
N ASP A 52 0.27 -12.03 3.71
CA ASP A 52 1.30 -13.04 3.52
C ASP A 52 2.60 -12.42 2.99
N THR A 53 3.75 -12.88 3.50
CA THR A 53 5.04 -12.32 3.13
C THR A 53 5.34 -12.44 1.63
N GLU A 54 4.92 -13.52 0.96
CA GLU A 54 5.11 -13.68 -0.49
C GLU A 54 4.28 -12.68 -1.29
N VAL A 55 3.09 -12.33 -0.79
CA VAL A 55 2.25 -11.28 -1.38
C VAL A 55 2.96 -9.94 -1.29
N PHE A 56 3.55 -9.63 -0.12
CA PHE A 56 4.35 -8.41 0.03
C PHE A 56 5.54 -8.37 -0.95
N ARG A 57 6.28 -9.49 -1.10
CA ARG A 57 7.38 -9.57 -2.09
C ARG A 57 6.91 -9.37 -3.52
N ALA A 58 5.75 -9.93 -3.87
CA ALA A 58 5.14 -9.70 -5.17
C ALA A 58 4.78 -8.22 -5.36
N VAL A 59 4.25 -7.55 -4.33
CA VAL A 59 3.98 -6.10 -4.37
C VAL A 59 5.26 -5.31 -4.61
N LEU A 60 6.35 -5.62 -3.90
CA LEU A 60 7.65 -4.96 -4.11
C LEU A 60 8.13 -5.11 -5.56
N SER A 61 8.12 -6.33 -6.10
CA SER A 61 8.55 -6.58 -7.48
C SER A 61 7.72 -5.81 -8.51
N ARG A 62 6.39 -5.72 -8.31
CA ARG A 62 5.51 -4.92 -9.19
C ARG A 62 5.74 -3.42 -9.04
N ALA A 63 6.04 -2.96 -7.83
CA ALA A 63 6.35 -1.56 -7.56
C ALA A 63 7.66 -1.14 -8.24
N GLU A 64 8.69 -2.01 -8.22
CA GLU A 64 9.96 -1.82 -8.95
C GLU A 64 9.71 -1.74 -10.47
N GLU A 65 8.96 -2.70 -11.03
CA GLU A 65 8.57 -2.72 -12.45
C GLU A 65 7.82 -1.44 -12.87
N ALA A 66 7.00 -0.90 -11.97
CA ALA A 66 6.23 0.32 -12.20
C ALA A 66 7.02 1.62 -11.96
N GLY A 67 8.28 1.56 -11.48
CA GLY A 67 9.08 2.75 -11.19
C GLY A 67 8.67 3.50 -9.90
N VAL A 68 7.97 2.85 -8.99
CA VAL A 68 7.64 3.40 -7.67
C VAL A 68 8.90 3.45 -6.82
N THR A 69 9.10 4.55 -6.09
CA THR A 69 10.29 4.73 -5.22
C THR A 69 9.96 4.86 -3.74
N LYS A 70 8.69 5.11 -3.41
CA LYS A 70 8.24 5.31 -2.03
C LYS A 70 7.14 4.32 -1.65
N LEU A 71 7.26 3.74 -0.47
CA LEU A 71 6.26 2.90 0.17
C LEU A 71 5.81 3.55 1.48
N MET A 72 4.51 3.68 1.67
CA MET A 72 3.89 4.06 2.92
C MET A 72 3.29 2.81 3.56
N ILE A 73 3.82 2.39 4.71
CA ILE A 73 3.33 1.20 5.41
C ILE A 73 2.27 1.64 6.41
N SER A 74 1.03 1.72 5.94
CA SER A 74 -0.11 2.26 6.67
C SER A 74 -1.42 1.68 6.15
N GLY A 75 -2.51 1.93 6.85
CA GLY A 75 -3.83 1.41 6.52
C GLY A 75 -4.84 1.69 7.63
N TRP A 76 -5.79 0.79 7.78
CA TRP A 76 -6.83 0.80 8.80
C TRP A 76 -6.41 0.03 10.06
N GLY A 77 -5.45 -0.90 9.93
CA GLY A 77 -4.82 -1.60 11.04
C GLY A 77 -3.55 -0.92 11.58
N GLU A 78 -2.89 -1.59 12.52
CA GLU A 78 -1.59 -1.22 13.07
C GLU A 78 -0.50 -2.12 12.46
N PRO A 79 0.44 -1.57 11.67
CA PRO A 79 1.44 -2.37 10.97
C PRO A 79 2.44 -3.06 11.89
N THR A 80 2.75 -2.48 13.06
CA THR A 80 3.74 -3.04 14.00
C THR A 80 3.30 -4.35 14.68
N ILE A 81 2.03 -4.72 14.56
CA ILE A 81 1.51 -6.01 15.05
C ILE A 81 1.88 -7.17 14.12
N HIS A 82 2.19 -6.88 12.86
CA HIS A 82 2.58 -7.93 11.93
C HIS A 82 3.86 -8.63 12.44
N PRO A 83 3.87 -9.97 12.59
CA PRO A 83 4.99 -10.68 13.23
C PRO A 83 6.31 -10.52 12.47
N TYR A 84 6.24 -10.25 11.17
CA TYR A 84 7.40 -10.00 10.29
C TYR A 84 7.59 -8.51 9.96
N PHE A 85 7.05 -7.59 10.78
CA PHE A 85 7.06 -6.14 10.46
C PHE A 85 8.46 -5.65 10.09
N VAL A 86 9.46 -5.94 10.93
CA VAL A 86 10.84 -5.46 10.74
C VAL A 86 11.44 -6.05 9.48
N GLU A 87 11.27 -7.35 9.25
CA GLU A 87 11.80 -8.09 8.11
C GLU A 87 11.22 -7.55 6.79
N LEU A 88 9.92 -7.24 6.75
CA LEU A 88 9.29 -6.64 5.58
C LEU A 88 9.84 -5.24 5.28
N LEU A 89 10.09 -4.43 6.31
CA LEU A 89 10.70 -3.11 6.13
C LEU A 89 12.16 -3.20 5.67
N GLU A 90 12.92 -4.13 6.24
CA GLU A 90 14.31 -4.38 5.84
C GLU A 90 14.38 -4.86 4.39
N GLU A 91 13.48 -5.76 3.98
CA GLU A 91 13.41 -6.22 2.59
C GLU A 91 13.10 -5.05 1.65
N ALA A 92 12.07 -4.24 1.94
CA ALA A 92 11.74 -3.06 1.16
C ALA A 92 12.91 -2.07 1.04
N LYS A 93 13.59 -1.77 2.16
CA LYS A 93 14.76 -0.89 2.16
C LYS A 93 15.94 -1.47 1.38
N SER A 94 16.17 -2.78 1.47
CA SER A 94 17.24 -3.47 0.73
C SER A 94 17.07 -3.38 -0.78
N ARG A 95 15.81 -3.26 -1.25
CA ARG A 95 15.44 -3.04 -2.65
C ARG A 95 15.47 -1.57 -3.09
N GLY A 96 15.84 -0.66 -2.20
CA GLY A 96 15.99 0.77 -2.52
C GLY A 96 14.73 1.61 -2.38
N PHE A 97 13.64 1.07 -1.82
CA PHE A 97 12.46 1.85 -1.51
C PHE A 97 12.71 2.81 -0.34
N HIS A 98 12.21 4.04 -0.47
CA HIS A 98 12.00 4.90 0.69
C HIS A 98 10.75 4.45 1.44
N VAL A 99 10.92 3.98 2.66
CA VAL A 99 9.82 3.53 3.53
C VAL A 99 9.48 4.63 4.52
N ALA A 100 8.21 5.05 4.54
CA ALA A 100 7.65 6.06 5.43
C ALA A 100 6.57 5.47 6.36
#